data_AF-A0A087B3Y0-F1
#
_entry.id   AF-A0A087B3Y0-F1
#
_cell.length_a   1.000
_cell.length_b   1.000
_cell.length_c   1.000
_cell.angle_alpha   90.00
_cell.angle_beta   90.00
_cell.angle_gamma   90.00
#
_symmetry.space_group_name_H-M   'P 1'
#
loop_
_entity.id
_entity.type
_entity.pdbx_description
1 polymer ?
#
loop_
_entity_poly.entity_id
_entity_poly.type
_entity_poly.pdbx_seq_one_letter_code
_entity_poly.pdbx_strand_id
1 'polypeptide(L)'
;MSRTNRSARAAGARFESAVARYFAWALQDERVERRHLSGAQDRGDITGLLFEGRRVVIECKDTARPNLAEHTREAEVEAENDGAAHWALVHKRHGIGLNTLPAIGAQWVTITLAEYAKLINHGHIGPDNQQEGTPTMNQPNQPNQPNQPDGYENMPLPGFDDENTQEGEQ
;
A
#
# COMPACT_ATOMS: atom_id res chain seq x y z
N MET A 1 23.95 -21.84 8.47
CA MET A 1 24.13 -20.92 9.62
C MET A 1 22.79 -20.28 9.94
N SER A 2 22.32 -20.36 11.19
CA SER A 2 21.13 -19.60 11.59
C SER A 2 21.50 -18.10 11.63
N ARG A 3 20.59 -17.23 11.17
CA ARG A 3 20.81 -15.78 11.22
C ARG A 3 20.79 -15.33 12.67
N THR A 4 21.78 -14.53 13.07
CA THR A 4 21.69 -13.76 14.32
C THR A 4 20.72 -12.60 14.14
N ASN A 5 20.14 -12.09 15.22
CA ASN A 5 19.25 -10.92 15.17
C ASN A 5 19.93 -9.72 14.48
N ARG A 6 21.22 -9.51 14.75
CA ARG A 6 22.05 -8.50 14.06
C ARG A 6 22.07 -8.68 12.54
N SER A 7 22.28 -9.92 12.08
CA SER A 7 22.32 -10.21 10.63
C SER A 7 20.94 -10.05 9.96
N ALA A 8 19.85 -10.34 10.69
CA ALA A 8 18.49 -10.12 10.20
C ALA A 8 18.20 -8.61 10.05
N ARG A 9 18.50 -7.80 11.07
CA ARG A 9 18.36 -6.34 11.01
C ARG A 9 19.20 -5.71 9.90
N ALA A 10 20.44 -6.17 9.72
CA ALA A 10 21.30 -5.69 8.64
C ALA A 10 20.77 -6.09 7.24
N ALA A 11 20.12 -7.26 7.11
CA ALA A 11 19.48 -7.67 5.88
C ALA A 11 18.25 -6.81 5.56
N GLY A 12 17.38 -6.57 6.55
CA GLY A 12 16.24 -5.65 6.44
C GLY A 12 16.67 -4.25 6.02
N ALA A 13 17.59 -3.63 6.76
CA ALA A 13 18.08 -2.29 6.44
C ALA A 13 18.69 -2.20 5.03
N ARG A 14 19.40 -3.24 4.57
CA ARG A 14 19.92 -3.29 3.19
C ARG A 14 18.80 -3.39 2.17
N PHE A 15 17.75 -4.16 2.47
CA PHE A 15 16.59 -4.32 1.60
C PHE A 15 15.80 -3.01 1.48
N GLU A 16 15.44 -2.39 2.60
CA GLU A 16 14.79 -1.07 2.65
C GLU A 16 15.58 -0.01 1.86
N SER A 17 16.91 0.03 2.04
CA SER A 17 17.78 0.96 1.30
C SER A 17 17.72 0.74 -0.22
N ALA A 18 17.68 -0.53 -0.64
CA ALA A 18 17.62 -0.88 -2.05
C ALA A 18 16.28 -0.47 -2.66
N VAL A 19 15.17 -0.70 -1.94
CA VAL A 19 13.82 -0.31 -2.34
C VAL A 19 13.69 1.21 -2.45
N ALA A 20 14.10 1.96 -1.43
CA ALA A 20 14.10 3.44 -1.47
C ALA A 20 14.86 3.97 -2.69
N ARG A 21 16.09 3.47 -2.91
CA ARG A 21 16.91 3.87 -4.06
C ARG A 21 16.27 3.52 -5.40
N TYR A 22 15.61 2.37 -5.49
CA TYR A 22 14.93 1.96 -6.71
C TYR A 22 13.74 2.86 -7.00
N PHE A 23 12.91 3.18 -6.00
CA PHE A 23 11.80 4.12 -6.19
C PHE A 23 12.28 5.52 -6.55
N ALA A 24 13.26 6.08 -5.84
CA ALA A 24 13.83 7.38 -6.16
C ALA A 24 14.34 7.44 -7.61
N TRP A 25 15.03 6.39 -8.06
CA TRP A 25 15.46 6.27 -9.45
C TRP A 25 14.30 6.09 -10.43
N ALA A 26 13.36 5.19 -10.15
CA ALA A 26 12.28 4.86 -11.09
C ALA A 26 11.30 6.02 -11.28
N LEU A 27 11.06 6.78 -10.22
CA LEU A 27 10.13 7.91 -10.20
C LEU A 27 10.82 9.26 -10.44
N GLN A 28 12.15 9.27 -10.52
CA GLN A 28 12.96 10.50 -10.62
C GLN A 28 12.62 11.50 -9.51
N ASP A 29 12.44 11.00 -8.28
CA ASP A 29 12.02 11.80 -7.13
C ASP A 29 13.00 11.60 -5.97
N GLU A 30 13.78 12.65 -5.68
CA GLU A 30 14.80 12.64 -4.62
C GLU A 30 14.22 12.71 -3.21
N ARG A 31 12.92 13.01 -3.07
CA ARG A 31 12.23 13.02 -1.78
C ARG A 31 12.00 11.61 -1.25
N VAL A 32 12.11 10.59 -2.12
CA VAL A 32 11.91 9.20 -1.74
C VAL A 32 13.13 8.70 -0.98
N GLU A 33 12.94 8.40 0.30
CA GLU A 33 14.01 7.93 1.17
C GLU A 33 13.50 6.87 2.16
N ARG A 34 14.45 6.10 2.71
CA ARG A 34 14.13 5.25 3.85
C ARG A 34 13.90 6.13 5.07
N ARG A 35 12.77 5.92 5.74
CA ARG A 35 12.42 6.65 6.96
C ARG A 35 13.41 6.36 8.07
N HIS A 36 13.82 7.41 8.78
CA HIS A 36 14.51 7.26 10.05
C HIS A 36 13.48 7.14 11.17
N LEU A 37 13.76 6.27 12.15
CA LEU A 37 12.96 6.12 13.37
C LEU A 37 12.79 7.49 14.03
N SER A 38 11.60 8.05 13.91
CA SER A 38 11.25 9.36 14.47
C SER A 38 9.77 9.37 14.86
N GLY A 39 9.47 9.89 16.05
CA GLY A 39 8.13 9.85 16.62
C GLY A 39 7.84 8.58 17.43
N ALA A 40 6.62 8.52 17.97
CA ALA A 40 6.16 7.42 18.82
C ALA A 40 5.39 6.34 18.06
N GLN A 41 4.88 6.67 16.88
CA GLN A 41 4.12 5.76 16.02
C GLN A 41 4.98 5.33 14.84
N ASP A 42 4.86 4.05 14.48
CA ASP A 42 5.40 3.57 13.23
C ASP A 42 4.54 4.04 12.06
N ARG A 43 5.19 4.45 10.99
CA ARG A 43 4.56 5.03 9.79
C ARG A 43 5.00 4.29 8.52
N GLY A 44 5.83 3.27 8.66
CA GLY A 44 6.41 2.47 7.58
C GLY A 44 7.82 2.89 7.16
N ASP A 45 8.45 1.99 6.41
CA ASP A 45 9.88 1.99 6.09
C ASP A 45 10.32 3.05 5.06
N ILE A 46 9.48 3.39 4.08
CA ILE A 46 9.82 4.34 3.00
C ILE A 46 8.86 5.53 3.03
N THR A 47 9.41 6.73 2.86
CA THR A 47 8.66 8.00 2.82
C THR A 47 8.91 8.75 1.52
N GLY A 48 8.11 9.80 1.26
CA GLY A 48 8.27 10.68 0.10
C GLY A 48 7.56 10.23 -1.17
N LEU A 49 6.91 9.06 -1.14
CA LEU A 49 6.10 8.56 -2.25
C LEU A 49 4.73 9.24 -2.30
N LEU A 50 4.37 9.68 -3.51
CA LEU A 50 3.07 10.28 -3.80
C LEU A 50 2.42 9.58 -5.00
N PHE A 51 1.13 9.27 -4.86
CA PHE A 51 0.26 8.92 -5.97
C PHE A 51 -0.82 10.02 -6.07
N GLU A 52 -0.85 10.74 -7.19
CA GLU A 52 -1.78 11.86 -7.42
C GLU A 52 -1.79 12.91 -6.28
N GLY A 53 -0.61 13.19 -5.74
CA GLY A 53 -0.43 14.15 -4.64
C GLY A 53 -0.81 13.61 -3.26
N ARG A 54 -1.29 12.36 -3.16
CA ARG A 54 -1.60 11.68 -1.91
C ARG A 54 -0.46 10.77 -1.50
N ARG A 55 -0.21 10.64 -0.20
CA ARG A 55 0.90 9.84 0.33
C ARG A 55 0.66 8.35 0.13
N VAL A 56 1.75 7.64 -0.13
CA VAL A 56 1.83 6.18 -0.17
C VAL A 56 2.82 5.72 0.89
N VAL A 57 2.38 4.83 1.79
CA VAL A 57 3.26 4.14 2.74
C VAL A 57 3.77 2.85 2.14
N ILE A 58 5.06 2.56 2.34
CA ILE A 58 5.65 1.29 1.94
C ILE A 58 6.25 0.62 3.16
N GLU A 59 5.86 -0.62 3.37
CA GLU A 59 6.44 -1.50 4.37
C GLU A 59 7.30 -2.58 3.70
N CYS A 60 8.51 -2.83 4.21
CA CYS A 60 9.50 -3.72 3.59
C CYS A 60 9.76 -4.97 4.43
N LYS A 61 9.57 -6.17 3.85
CA LYS A 61 9.82 -7.44 4.56
C LYS A 61 10.85 -8.33 3.84
N ASP A 62 11.99 -8.56 4.48
CA ASP A 62 12.96 -9.61 4.10
C ASP A 62 12.78 -10.85 5.00
N THR A 63 11.76 -11.65 4.70
CA THR A 63 11.41 -12.86 5.45
C THR A 63 11.53 -14.11 4.57
N ALA A 64 11.87 -15.25 5.19
CA ALA A 64 12.02 -16.50 4.45
C ALA A 64 10.67 -17.08 3.97
N ARG A 65 9.60 -16.80 4.72
CA ARG A 65 8.22 -17.16 4.38
C ARG A 65 7.37 -15.90 4.57
N PRO A 66 6.67 -15.43 3.54
CA PRO A 66 5.77 -14.29 3.68
C PRO A 66 4.63 -14.62 4.64
N ASN A 67 4.36 -13.76 5.62
CA ASN A 67 3.12 -13.75 6.38
C ASN A 67 2.27 -12.57 5.88
N LEU A 68 1.51 -12.79 4.79
CA LEU A 68 0.80 -11.69 4.15
C LEU A 68 -0.22 -11.04 5.08
N ALA A 69 -0.98 -11.82 5.84
CA ALA A 69 -2.03 -11.28 6.72
C ALA A 69 -1.47 -10.32 7.80
N GLU A 70 -0.37 -10.71 8.45
CA GLU A 70 0.30 -9.86 9.45
C GLU A 70 0.91 -8.62 8.78
N HIS A 71 1.71 -8.82 7.75
CA HIS A 71 2.46 -7.74 7.13
C HIS A 71 1.57 -6.72 6.39
N THR A 72 0.45 -7.13 5.80
CA THR A 72 -0.50 -6.17 5.18
C THR A 72 -1.22 -5.37 6.24
N ARG A 73 -1.59 -5.99 7.38
CA ARG A 73 -2.20 -5.26 8.51
C ARG A 73 -1.25 -4.23 9.12
N GLU A 74 0.04 -4.56 9.23
CA GLU A 74 1.07 -3.61 9.65
C GLU A 74 1.13 -2.40 8.70
N ALA A 75 1.20 -2.65 7.38
CA ALA A 75 1.24 -1.59 6.37
C ALA A 75 -0.03 -0.71 6.38
N GLU A 76 -1.21 -1.30 6.61
CA GLU A 76 -2.47 -0.57 6.76
C GLU A 76 -2.45 0.35 8.00
N VAL A 77 -2.02 -0.16 9.15
CA VAL A 77 -1.92 0.61 10.41
C VAL A 77 -0.90 1.73 10.29
N GLU A 78 0.22 1.48 9.65
CA GLU A 78 1.25 2.49 9.40
C GLU A 78 0.78 3.58 8.45
N ALA A 79 0.00 3.23 7.43
CA ALA A 79 -0.65 4.18 6.54
C ALA A 79 -1.64 5.06 7.29
N GLU A 80 -2.44 4.49 8.18
CA GLU A 80 -3.34 5.23 9.08
C GLU A 80 -2.53 6.21 9.96
N ASN A 81 -1.45 5.75 10.59
CA ASN A 81 -0.57 6.59 11.41
C ASN A 81 0.12 7.70 10.58
N ASP A 82 0.44 7.46 9.30
CA ASP A 82 1.02 8.46 8.41
C ASP A 82 -0.01 9.48 7.91
N GLY A 83 -1.29 9.12 7.91
CA GLY A 83 -2.35 9.80 7.17
C GLY A 83 -2.25 9.58 5.66
N ALA A 84 -1.73 8.42 5.25
CA ALA A 84 -1.55 8.06 3.84
C ALA A 84 -2.84 7.48 3.25
N ALA A 85 -3.07 7.79 1.97
CA ALA A 85 -4.24 7.30 1.24
C ALA A 85 -4.05 5.86 0.75
N HIS A 86 -2.78 5.48 0.55
CA HIS A 86 -2.38 4.23 -0.05
C HIS A 86 -1.25 3.58 0.73
N TRP A 87 -1.14 2.26 0.57
CA TRP A 87 -0.06 1.49 1.15
C TRP A 87 0.35 0.34 0.24
N ALA A 88 1.60 -0.14 0.38
CA ALA A 88 2.01 -1.39 -0.22
C ALA A 88 3.05 -2.13 0.60
N LEU A 89 2.96 -3.46 0.58
CA LEU A 89 3.98 -4.35 1.14
C LEU A 89 4.98 -4.72 0.05
N VAL A 90 6.24 -4.34 0.24
CA VAL A 90 7.36 -4.77 -0.61
C VAL A 90 8.10 -5.92 0.09
N HIS A 91 8.17 -7.09 -0.53
CA HIS A 91 8.77 -8.26 0.08
C HIS A 91 9.86 -8.89 -0.77
N LYS A 92 10.92 -9.31 -0.07
CA LYS A 92 12.12 -9.86 -0.68
C LYS A 92 11.77 -11.14 -1.43
N ARG A 93 11.96 -11.13 -2.75
CA ARG A 93 11.82 -12.31 -3.60
C ARG A 93 13.03 -13.24 -3.40
N HIS A 94 12.73 -14.50 -3.06
CA HIS A 94 13.73 -15.54 -2.90
C HIS A 94 14.51 -15.76 -4.21
N GLY A 95 15.82 -15.95 -4.11
CA GLY A 95 16.70 -16.20 -5.26
C GLY A 95 17.05 -14.96 -6.11
N ILE A 96 16.45 -13.80 -5.87
CA ILE A 96 16.76 -12.56 -6.61
C ILE A 96 17.70 -11.67 -5.80
N GLY A 97 18.71 -11.07 -6.44
CA GLY A 97 19.66 -10.17 -5.78
C GLY A 97 19.10 -8.76 -5.50
N LEU A 98 19.93 -7.88 -4.93
CA LEU A 98 19.65 -6.45 -4.70
C LEU A 98 20.75 -5.54 -5.26
N ASN A 99 21.60 -6.06 -6.15
CA ASN A 99 22.82 -5.40 -6.64
C ASN A 99 22.64 -4.68 -7.98
N THR A 100 21.50 -4.85 -8.65
CA THR A 100 21.20 -4.21 -9.94
C THR A 100 19.76 -3.68 -9.95
N LEU A 101 19.50 -2.62 -10.73
CA LEU A 101 18.15 -2.07 -10.88
C LEU A 101 17.13 -3.13 -11.35
N PRO A 102 17.42 -4.00 -12.35
CA PRO A 102 16.48 -5.05 -12.72
C PRO A 102 16.20 -6.06 -11.60
N ALA A 103 17.21 -6.40 -10.78
CA ALA A 103 17.02 -7.33 -9.67
C ALA A 103 16.18 -6.70 -8.55
N ILE A 104 16.37 -5.41 -8.25
CA ILE A 104 15.55 -4.69 -7.26
C ILE A 104 14.12 -4.47 -7.80
N GLY A 105 13.95 -4.19 -9.09
CA GLY A 105 12.62 -4.08 -9.71
C GLY A 105 11.86 -5.41 -9.81
N ALA A 106 12.55 -6.55 -9.70
CA ALA A 106 11.94 -7.88 -9.72
C ALA A 106 11.49 -8.38 -8.33
N GLN A 107 11.60 -7.55 -7.29
CA GLN A 107 11.05 -7.85 -5.96
C GLN A 107 9.53 -7.80 -5.99
N TRP A 108 8.89 -8.42 -5.01
CA TRP A 108 7.43 -8.50 -5.01
C TRP A 108 6.82 -7.30 -4.30
N VAL A 109 5.67 -6.87 -4.84
CA VAL A 109 4.78 -5.89 -4.22
C VAL A 109 3.43 -6.57 -4.05
N THR A 110 2.88 -6.52 -2.83
CA THR A 110 1.57 -7.07 -2.50
C THR A 110 0.70 -5.99 -1.90
N ILE A 111 -0.54 -5.93 -2.37
CA ILE A 111 -1.63 -5.07 -1.91
C ILE A 111 -2.95 -5.85 -1.99
N THR A 112 -4.00 -5.39 -1.31
CA THR A 112 -5.33 -5.97 -1.49
C THR A 112 -5.89 -5.63 -2.86
N LEU A 113 -6.90 -6.37 -3.31
CA LEU A 113 -7.60 -6.06 -4.55
C LEU A 113 -8.29 -4.69 -4.49
N ALA A 114 -8.84 -4.32 -3.34
CA ALA A 114 -9.45 -3.01 -3.13
C ALA A 114 -8.41 -1.89 -3.27
N GLU A 115 -7.23 -2.06 -2.69
CA GLU A 115 -6.14 -1.09 -2.81
C GLU A 115 -5.63 -0.99 -4.26
N TYR A 116 -5.51 -2.11 -4.96
CA TYR A 116 -5.19 -2.11 -6.39
C TYR A 116 -6.26 -1.38 -7.21
N ALA A 117 -7.54 -1.62 -6.92
CA ALA A 117 -8.66 -0.93 -7.56
C ALA A 117 -8.58 0.59 -7.34
N LYS A 118 -8.29 1.06 -6.11
CA LYS A 118 -8.07 2.48 -5.85
C LYS A 118 -6.93 3.05 -6.69
N LEU A 119 -5.79 2.36 -6.77
CA LEU A 119 -4.64 2.86 -7.55
C LEU A 119 -4.96 3.00 -9.03
N ILE A 120 -5.68 2.06 -9.64
CA ILE A 120 -6.01 2.12 -11.07
C ILE A 120 -7.21 3.04 -11.36
N ASN A 121 -8.04 3.32 -10.35
CA ASN A 121 -9.22 4.17 -10.44
C ASN A 121 -9.04 5.51 -9.70
N HIS A 122 -7.82 6.05 -9.70
CA HIS A 122 -7.52 7.41 -9.23
C HIS A 122 -8.00 7.69 -7.79
N GLY A 123 -7.94 6.68 -6.92
CA GLY A 123 -8.33 6.74 -5.52
C GLY A 123 -9.76 6.33 -5.18
N HIS A 124 -10.57 5.91 -6.17
CA HIS A 124 -11.99 5.60 -5.98
C HIS A 124 -12.29 4.09 -6.01
N ILE A 125 -13.32 3.65 -5.27
CA ILE A 125 -13.89 2.30 -5.37
C ILE A 125 -15.35 2.39 -5.76
N GLY A 126 -15.73 1.61 -6.78
CA GLY A 126 -17.10 1.50 -7.25
C GLY A 126 -17.45 2.56 -8.30
N PRO A 127 -18.72 2.60 -8.74
CA PRO A 127 -19.19 3.62 -9.66
C PRO A 127 -19.12 4.99 -9.00
N ASP A 128 -18.65 5.99 -9.76
CA ASP A 128 -18.78 7.38 -9.37
C ASP A 128 -20.27 7.70 -9.25
N ASN A 129 -20.80 7.78 -8.03
CA ASN A 129 -22.14 8.30 -7.77
C ASN A 129 -22.18 9.82 -7.94
N GLN A 130 -21.63 10.33 -9.04
CA GLN A 130 -21.92 11.67 -9.53
C GLN A 130 -23.37 11.62 -10.03
N GLN A 131 -24.31 11.75 -9.10
CA GLN A 131 -25.71 12.01 -9.41
C GLN A 131 -25.78 13.17 -10.41
N GLU A 132 -26.61 13.01 -11.42
CA GLU A 132 -26.95 13.99 -12.44
C GLU A 132 -27.11 15.41 -11.85
N GLY A 133 -26.07 16.22 -11.99
CA GLY A 133 -26.07 17.63 -11.68
C GLY A 133 -25.70 18.40 -12.93
N THR A 134 -26.69 18.98 -13.60
CA THR A 134 -26.52 20.05 -14.59
C THR A 134 -25.40 21.02 -14.19
N PRO A 135 -24.56 21.51 -15.12
CA PRO A 135 -23.40 22.32 -14.78
C PRO A 135 -23.84 23.67 -14.20
N THR A 136 -23.74 23.84 -12.88
CA THR A 136 -23.79 25.16 -12.24
C THR A 136 -22.37 25.67 -12.05
N MET A 137 -22.10 26.84 -12.64
CA MET A 137 -20.83 27.56 -12.61
C MET A 137 -20.21 27.70 -11.20
N ASN A 138 -18.88 27.64 -11.19
CA ASN A 138 -17.93 28.26 -10.24
C ASN A 138 -18.26 28.21 -8.74
N GLN A 139 -17.50 27.40 -7.99
CA GLN A 139 -17.08 27.76 -6.62
C GLN A 139 -15.58 27.51 -6.40
N PRO A 140 -14.90 28.32 -5.57
CA PRO A 140 -13.46 28.25 -5.38
C PRO A 140 -13.04 27.11 -4.45
N ASN A 141 -11.82 26.63 -4.70
CA ASN A 141 -11.03 25.62 -4.00
C ASN A 141 -11.42 25.38 -2.53
N GLN A 142 -11.92 24.18 -2.21
CA GLN A 142 -12.06 23.71 -0.83
C GLN A 142 -10.78 22.98 -0.37
N PRO A 143 -10.37 23.14 0.90
CA PRO A 143 -9.20 22.45 1.42
C PRO A 143 -9.43 20.94 1.48
N ASN A 144 -8.36 20.19 1.19
CA ASN A 144 -8.30 18.73 1.15
C ASN A 144 -8.93 18.12 2.41
N GLN A 145 -10.08 17.46 2.26
CA GLN A 145 -10.69 16.73 3.37
C GLN A 145 -9.93 15.44 3.65
N PRO A 146 -9.79 15.01 4.91
CA PRO A 146 -9.24 13.69 5.22
C PRO A 146 -10.12 12.62 4.57
N ASN A 147 -9.50 11.61 3.95
CA ASN A 147 -10.19 10.48 3.32
C ASN A 147 -11.19 9.89 4.33
N GLN A 148 -12.48 10.08 4.07
CA GLN A 148 -13.55 9.34 4.75
C GLN A 148 -13.45 7.87 4.33
N PRO A 149 -13.74 6.91 5.21
CA PRO A 149 -13.85 5.52 4.79
C PRO A 149 -14.99 5.41 3.78
N ASP A 150 -14.67 5.06 2.53
CA ASP A 150 -15.68 4.86 1.50
C ASP A 150 -16.54 3.66 1.94
N GLY A 151 -17.85 3.87 2.11
CA GLY A 151 -18.78 2.91 2.74
C GLY A 151 -19.06 1.60 1.96
N TYR A 152 -18.11 1.10 1.16
CA TYR A 152 -18.21 -0.14 0.39
C TYR A 152 -17.97 -1.40 1.24
N GLU A 153 -17.37 -1.28 2.44
CA GLU A 153 -16.97 -2.43 3.27
C GLU A 153 -18.13 -3.38 3.63
N ASN A 154 -19.38 -2.90 3.57
CA ASN A 154 -20.58 -3.67 3.92
C ASN A 154 -21.58 -3.81 2.75
N MET A 155 -21.22 -3.47 1.51
CA MET A 155 -22.13 -3.62 0.37
C MET A 155 -22.11 -5.05 -0.19
N PRO A 156 -23.27 -5.68 -0.47
CA PRO A 156 -23.31 -6.95 -1.17
C PRO A 156 -22.75 -6.79 -2.59
N LEU A 157 -22.05 -7.81 -3.08
CA LEU A 157 -21.53 -7.82 -4.45
C LEU A 157 -22.70 -7.72 -5.45
N PRO A 158 -22.68 -6.76 -6.39
CA PRO A 158 -23.74 -6.66 -7.39
C PRO A 158 -23.81 -7.93 -8.25
N GLY A 159 -24.97 -8.58 -8.27
CA GLY A 159 -25.23 -9.75 -9.13
C GLY A 159 -24.62 -11.08 -8.66
N PHE A 160 -24.12 -11.15 -7.42
CA PHE A 160 -23.84 -12.43 -6.74
C PHE A 160 -25.02 -12.75 -5.81
N ASP A 161 -26.00 -13.47 -6.32
CA ASP A 161 -27.01 -14.10 -5.48
C ASP A 161 -26.39 -15.36 -4.85
N ASP A 162 -26.34 -15.42 -3.51
CA ASP A 162 -25.94 -16.62 -2.76
C ASP A 162 -26.97 -17.74 -2.98
N GLU A 163 -26.89 -18.44 -4.13
CA GLU A 163 -27.79 -19.55 -4.45
C GLU A 163 -27.56 -20.82 -3.59
N ASN A 164 -26.70 -20.78 -2.55
CA ASN A 164 -26.34 -22.00 -1.80
C ASN A 164 -26.84 -22.07 -0.36
N THR A 165 -27.95 -21.41 -0.03
CA THR A 165 -28.60 -21.53 1.29
C THR A 165 -29.96 -22.24 1.22
N GLN A 166 -30.04 -23.41 0.58
CA GLN A 166 -31.19 -24.32 0.72
C GLN A 166 -30.78 -25.80 0.61
N GLU A 167 -30.12 -26.37 1.60
CA GLU A 167 -30.30 -27.80 1.93
C GLU A 167 -30.13 -28.01 3.44
N GLY A 168 -31.18 -28.47 4.12
CA GLY A 168 -31.03 -28.99 5.49
C GLY A 168 -32.20 -28.91 6.47
N GLU A 169 -33.45 -28.69 6.06
CA GLU A 169 -34.60 -29.10 6.89
C GLU A 169 -35.35 -30.24 6.18
N GLN A 170 -35.05 -31.48 6.62
CA GLN A 170 -35.97 -32.61 6.79
C GLN A 170 -35.26 -33.80 7.43
#